data_AF-A0A1B6E8I7-F1
#
_entry.id   AF-A0A1B6E8I7-F1
#
_cell.length_a   1.000
_cell.length_b   1.000
_cell.length_c   1.000
_cell.angle_alpha   90.00
_cell.angle_beta   90.00
_cell.angle_gamma   90.00
#
_symmetry.space_group_name_H-M   'P 1'
#
loop_
_entity.id
_entity.type
_entity.pdbx_description
1 polymer ?
#
loop_
_entity_poly.entity_id
_entity_poly.type
_entity_poly.pdbx_seq_one_letter_code
_entity_poly.pdbx_strand_id
1 'polypeptide(L)'
;MHISECCMKWNYFQFNGSFYEKVDGVAMGNCVSPFLPNLFMSKFEEKLRNNLQYFPRVWLRYVDDIFDTGVAELEGFLSQINGVHNNIKFDYEREDNNCLAFLDLLCIRKGNGIQFDIYRKLLTITDIFLVFQIIISSIKWLLLIG
;
A
#
# COMPACT_ATOMS: atom_id res chain seq x y z
N MET A 1 -26.70 0.79 -5.76
CA MET A 1 -25.67 0.93 -6.81
C MET A 1 -25.62 2.33 -7.45
N HIS A 2 -26.70 3.14 -7.43
CA HIS A 2 -26.69 4.48 -8.04
C HIS A 2 -25.81 5.53 -7.32
N ILE A 3 -25.72 5.49 -5.99
CA ILE A 3 -24.97 6.50 -5.22
C ILE A 3 -23.46 6.39 -5.50
N SER A 4 -22.91 5.17 -5.54
CA SER A 4 -21.48 4.97 -5.87
C SER A 4 -21.14 5.45 -7.28
N GLU A 5 -22.05 5.28 -8.23
CA GLU A 5 -21.87 5.76 -9.60
C GLU A 5 -21.88 7.29 -9.65
N CYS A 6 -22.79 7.94 -8.91
CA CYS A 6 -22.80 9.40 -8.76
C CYS A 6 -21.52 9.91 -8.08
N CYS A 7 -21.07 9.27 -7.00
CA CYS A 7 -19.83 9.63 -6.32
C CYS A 7 -18.60 9.52 -7.23
N MET A 8 -18.60 8.59 -8.20
CA MET A 8 -17.47 8.41 -9.13
C MET A 8 -17.55 9.31 -10.37
N LYS A 9 -18.74 9.71 -10.82
CA LYS A 9 -18.94 10.60 -11.97
C LYS A 9 -18.55 12.05 -11.70
N TRP A 10 -18.59 12.50 -10.44
CA TRP A 10 -18.37 13.90 -10.08
C TRP A 10 -17.06 14.07 -9.30
N ASN A 11 -15.96 13.49 -9.81
CA ASN A 11 -14.62 13.55 -9.21
C ASN A 11 -13.82 14.75 -9.76
N TYR A 12 -14.33 15.97 -9.54
CA TYR A 12 -13.64 17.22 -9.89
C TYR A 12 -12.99 17.84 -8.66
N PHE A 13 -11.82 18.46 -8.83
CA PHE A 13 -11.17 19.26 -7.80
C PHE A 13 -10.59 20.55 -8.37
N GLN A 14 -10.45 21.57 -7.54
CA GLN A 14 -9.88 22.85 -7.93
C GLN A 14 -8.45 22.98 -7.38
N PHE A 15 -7.52 23.35 -8.24
CA PHE A 15 -6.14 23.65 -7.85
C PHE A 15 -5.65 24.88 -8.62
N ASN A 16 -5.03 25.83 -7.91
CA ASN A 16 -4.52 27.08 -8.48
C ASN A 16 -5.54 27.82 -9.38
N GLY A 17 -6.81 27.87 -8.96
CA GLY A 17 -7.90 28.52 -9.70
C GLY A 17 -8.49 27.72 -10.86
N SER A 18 -7.87 26.61 -11.27
CA SER A 18 -8.32 25.76 -12.38
C SER A 18 -9.02 24.49 -11.89
N PHE A 19 -10.00 24.01 -12.66
CA PHE A 19 -10.70 22.75 -12.39
C PHE A 19 -10.04 21.58 -13.12
N TYR A 20 -9.92 20.46 -12.41
CA TYR A 20 -9.35 19.22 -12.92
C TYR A 20 -10.30 18.05 -12.64
N GLU A 21 -10.34 17.09 -13.56
CA GLU A 21 -11.08 15.84 -13.40
C GLU A 21 -10.10 14.70 -13.15
N LYS A 22 -10.44 13.82 -12.20
CA LYS A 22 -9.63 12.63 -11.93
C LYS A 22 -9.98 11.52 -12.92
N VAL A 23 -9.06 11.21 -13.83
CA VAL A 23 -9.25 10.21 -14.90
C VAL A 23 -9.07 8.77 -14.39
N ASP A 24 -8.17 8.56 -13.42
CA ASP A 24 -7.90 7.25 -12.83
C ASP A 24 -7.74 7.34 -11.30
N GLY A 25 -8.22 6.31 -10.61
CA GLY A 25 -8.27 6.23 -9.15
C GLY A 25 -9.46 6.95 -8.51
N VAL A 26 -9.48 6.96 -7.16
CA VAL A 26 -10.54 7.58 -6.37
C VAL A 26 -10.03 8.88 -5.76
N ALA A 27 -10.86 9.93 -5.74
CA ALA A 27 -10.52 11.17 -5.06
C ALA A 27 -10.48 10.93 -3.54
N MET A 28 -9.44 11.44 -2.87
CA MET A 28 -9.39 11.42 -1.41
C MET A 28 -10.48 12.35 -0.85
N GLY A 29 -11.19 11.89 0.18
CA GLY A 29 -12.31 12.64 0.77
C GLY A 29 -13.68 12.32 0.15
N ASN A 30 -13.73 11.47 -0.88
CA ASN A 30 -15.00 10.93 -1.36
C ASN A 30 -15.54 9.87 -0.37
N CYS A 31 -16.84 9.86 -0.08
CA CYS A 31 -17.46 8.95 0.87
C CYS A 31 -17.22 7.46 0.56
N VAL A 32 -16.99 7.12 -0.72
CA VAL A 32 -16.68 5.76 -1.19
C VAL A 32 -15.17 5.50 -1.33
N SER A 33 -14.32 6.50 -1.12
CA SER A 33 -12.86 6.37 -1.22
C SER A 33 -12.21 5.39 -0.24
N PRO A 34 -12.70 5.14 0.99
CA PRO A 34 -12.08 4.11 1.82
C PRO A 34 -12.49 2.70 1.38
N PHE A 35 -13.63 2.54 0.69
CA PHE A 35 -14.17 1.23 0.35
C PHE A 35 -13.68 0.72 -1.02
N LEU A 36 -13.75 1.56 -2.05
CA LEU A 36 -13.47 1.15 -3.43
C LEU A 36 -12.02 0.70 -3.68
N PRO A 37 -10.97 1.43 -3.24
CA PRO A 37 -9.59 0.99 -3.37
C PRO A 37 -9.35 -0.30 -2.59
N ASN A 38 -9.93 -0.44 -1.41
CA ASN A 38 -9.83 -1.67 -0.62
C ASN A 38 -10.43 -2.88 -1.36
N LEU A 39 -11.61 -2.72 -1.97
CA LEU A 39 -12.24 -3.77 -2.78
C LEU A 39 -11.41 -4.10 -4.04
N PHE A 40 -10.87 -3.08 -4.71
CA PHE A 40 -10.01 -3.27 -5.86
C PHE A 40 -8.75 -4.04 -5.47
N MET A 41 -8.08 -3.64 -4.38
CA MET A 41 -6.88 -4.29 -3.88
C MET A 41 -7.15 -5.74 -3.47
N SER A 42 -8.28 -6.03 -2.83
CA SER A 42 -8.64 -7.43 -2.51
C SER A 42 -8.79 -8.30 -3.76
N LYS A 43 -9.41 -7.79 -4.83
CA LYS A 43 -9.48 -8.53 -6.11
C LYS A 43 -8.12 -8.63 -6.80
N PHE A 44 -7.27 -7.63 -6.65
CA PHE A 44 -5.91 -7.65 -7.16
C PHE A 44 -5.07 -8.73 -6.46
N GLU A 45 -5.13 -8.79 -5.13
CA GLU A 45 -4.47 -9.81 -4.30
C GLU A 45 -4.94 -11.23 -4.64
N GLU A 46 -6.24 -11.42 -4.88
CA GLU A 46 -6.79 -12.71 -5.34
C GLU A 46 -6.19 -13.14 -6.68
N LYS A 47 -6.06 -12.21 -7.64
CA LYS A 47 -5.39 -12.47 -8.92
C LYS A 47 -3.92 -12.81 -8.73
N LEU A 48 -3.20 -12.10 -7.85
CA LEU A 48 -1.81 -12.41 -7.55
C LEU A 48 -1.68 -13.83 -6.99
N ARG A 49 -2.51 -14.18 -6.02
CA ARG A 49 -2.49 -15.50 -5.40
C ARG A 49 -2.74 -16.65 -6.39
N ASN A 50 -3.55 -16.40 -7.42
CA ASN A 50 -3.84 -17.39 -8.46
C ASN A 50 -2.79 -17.45 -9.57
N ASN A 51 -2.10 -16.34 -9.85
CA ASN A 51 -1.15 -16.24 -10.97
C ASN A 51 0.31 -16.48 -10.57
N LEU A 52 0.66 -16.25 -9.30
CA LEU A 52 2.02 -16.39 -8.81
C LEU A 52 2.28 -17.83 -8.37
N GLN A 53 3.44 -18.36 -8.78
CA GLN A 53 3.88 -19.70 -8.38
C GLN A 53 4.09 -19.83 -6.87
N TYR A 54 4.55 -18.74 -6.25
CA TYR A 54 4.78 -18.64 -4.82
C TYR A 54 4.13 -17.38 -4.28
N PHE A 55 3.35 -17.53 -3.21
CA PHE A 55 2.73 -16.43 -2.49
C PHE A 55 3.11 -16.53 -1.01
N PRO A 56 3.42 -15.41 -0.32
CA PRO A 56 3.81 -15.43 1.09
C PRO A 56 2.79 -16.16 1.96
N ARG A 57 3.28 -16.88 2.98
CA ARG A 57 2.42 -17.61 3.92
C ARG A 57 1.59 -16.66 4.77
N VAL A 58 2.19 -15.55 5.18
CA VAL A 58 1.52 -14.46 5.89
C VAL A 58 1.49 -13.26 4.96
N TRP A 59 0.30 -12.68 4.80
CA TRP A 59 0.05 -11.49 4.01
C TRP A 59 -1.02 -10.66 4.71
N LEU A 60 -0.60 -9.58 5.36
CA LEU A 60 -1.46 -8.73 6.18
C LEU A 60 -1.45 -7.31 5.61
N ARG A 61 -2.57 -6.88 5.06
CA ARG A 61 -2.72 -5.54 4.48
C ARG A 61 -3.49 -4.60 5.41
N TYR A 62 -2.95 -3.41 5.61
CA TYR A 62 -3.63 -2.27 6.19
C TYR A 62 -3.67 -1.12 5.18
N VAL A 63 -4.82 -0.92 4.54
CA VAL A 63 -5.01 0.08 3.46
C VAL A 63 -3.98 -0.11 2.34
N ASP A 64 -2.91 0.67 2.34
CA ASP A 64 -1.80 0.72 1.38
C ASP A 64 -0.48 0.13 1.92
N ASP A 65 -0.41 -0.23 3.20
CA ASP A 65 0.74 -0.90 3.80
C ASP A 65 0.51 -2.41 3.90
N ILE A 66 1.52 -3.21 3.57
CA ILE A 66 1.40 -4.66 3.59
C ILE A 66 2.59 -5.29 4.30
N PHE A 67 2.29 -6.20 5.22
CA PHE A 67 3.25 -6.96 6.00
C PHE A 67 3.23 -8.43 5.57
N ASP A 68 4.40 -8.96 5.22
CA ASP A 68 4.53 -10.34 4.79
C ASP A 68 5.80 -11.02 5.34
N THR A 69 5.83 -12.36 5.31
CA THR A 69 6.93 -13.20 5.86
C THR A 69 8.12 -13.40 4.92
N GLY A 70 8.22 -12.61 3.87
CA GLY A 70 9.23 -12.71 2.84
C GLY A 70 9.02 -13.89 1.89
N VAL A 71 9.57 -13.74 0.70
CA VAL A 71 9.82 -14.84 -0.26
C VAL A 71 11.31 -14.90 -0.53
N ALA A 72 11.83 -16.10 -0.80
CA ALA A 72 13.26 -16.31 -1.03
C ALA A 72 13.83 -15.46 -2.18
N GLU A 73 13.02 -15.22 -3.23
CA GLU A 73 13.37 -14.39 -4.38
C GLU A 73 12.50 -13.13 -4.44
N LEU A 74 12.82 -12.18 -3.56
CA LEU A 74 12.03 -10.95 -3.44
C LEU A 74 12.00 -10.11 -4.71
N GLU A 75 13.14 -9.91 -5.36
CA GLU A 75 13.23 -9.01 -6.53
C GLU A 75 12.46 -9.58 -7.73
N GLY A 76 12.52 -10.89 -7.93
CA GLY A 76 11.71 -11.59 -8.93
C GLY A 76 10.21 -11.47 -8.65
N PHE A 77 9.81 -11.70 -7.40
CA PHE A 77 8.43 -11.53 -6.96
C PHE A 77 7.91 -10.09 -7.16
N LEU A 78 8.70 -9.10 -6.78
CA LEU A 78 8.37 -7.69 -6.95
C LEU A 78 8.20 -7.32 -8.42
N SER A 79 9.10 -7.81 -9.28
CA SER A 79 9.02 -7.60 -10.73
C SER A 79 7.75 -8.19 -11.32
N GLN A 80 7.37 -9.41 -10.90
CA GLN A 80 6.15 -10.06 -11.36
C GLN A 80 4.89 -9.28 -10.96
N ILE A 81 4.80 -8.85 -9.70
CA ILE A 81 3.63 -8.09 -9.21
C ILE A 81 3.54 -6.73 -9.90
N ASN A 82 4.66 -6.02 -10.03
CA ASN A 82 4.71 -4.72 -10.70
C ASN A 82 4.43 -4.79 -12.21
N GLY A 83 4.44 -6.00 -12.79
CA GLY A 83 4.02 -6.28 -14.15
C GLY A 83 2.52 -6.54 -14.31
N VAL A 84 1.76 -6.76 -13.23
CA VAL A 84 0.32 -7.09 -13.31
C VAL A 84 -0.51 -5.85 -13.63
N HIS A 85 -0.10 -4.67 -13.17
CA HIS A 85 -0.82 -3.42 -13.42
C HIS A 85 0.14 -2.26 -13.69
N ASN A 86 -0.11 -1.50 -14.75
CA ASN A 86 0.78 -0.43 -15.19
C ASN A 86 0.86 0.73 -14.19
N ASN A 87 -0.26 1.06 -13.55
CA ASN A 87 -0.38 2.25 -12.70
C ASN A 87 -0.18 1.97 -11.21
N ILE A 88 0.01 0.70 -10.83
CA ILE A 88 0.25 0.32 -9.43
C ILE A 88 1.68 -0.14 -9.32
N LYS A 89 2.43 0.55 -8.45
CA LYS A 89 3.81 0.21 -8.13
C LYS A 89 3.93 -0.11 -6.66
N PHE A 90 4.60 -1.22 -6.44
CA PHE A 90 4.92 -1.81 -5.18
C PHE A 90 6.39 -1.59 -4.89
N ASP A 91 6.69 -1.13 -3.68
CA ASP A 91 8.03 -0.90 -3.17
C ASP A 91 8.18 -1.55 -1.80
N TYR A 92 9.39 -1.90 -1.36
CA TYR A 92 9.57 -2.69 -0.14
C TYR A 92 10.64 -2.19 0.81
N GLU A 93 10.44 -2.48 2.09
CA GLU A 93 11.45 -2.33 3.14
C GLU A 93 11.82 -3.72 3.67
N ARG A 94 13.12 -4.00 3.81
CA ARG A 94 13.64 -5.26 4.38
C ARG A 94 13.91 -5.08 5.86
N GLU A 95 13.78 -6.18 6.59
CA GLU A 95 14.20 -6.28 7.99
C GLU A 95 15.67 -5.91 8.12
N ASP A 96 15.97 -4.98 9.04
CA ASP A 96 17.32 -4.56 9.38
C ASP A 96 17.57 -4.84 10.86
N ASN A 97 18.67 -5.53 11.19
CA ASN A 97 19.04 -5.88 12.56
C ASN A 97 17.90 -6.53 13.38
N ASN A 98 17.17 -7.47 12.77
CA ASN A 98 15.99 -8.14 13.35
C ASN A 98 14.81 -7.21 13.68
N CYS A 99 14.80 -6.01 13.10
CA CYS A 99 13.79 -4.98 13.36
C CYS A 99 13.17 -4.52 12.04
N LEU A 100 11.87 -4.25 12.07
CA LEU A 100 11.12 -3.80 10.91
C LEU A 100 9.96 -2.89 11.35
N ALA A 101 9.89 -1.69 10.80
CA ALA A 101 8.91 -0.67 11.22
C ALA A 101 7.60 -0.75 10.41
N PHE A 102 6.51 -1.22 11.00
CA PHE A 102 5.19 -1.34 10.36
C PHE A 102 4.19 -0.39 11.01
N LEU A 103 3.69 0.59 10.25
CA LEU A 103 2.81 1.65 10.79
C LEU A 103 3.47 2.32 12.02
N ASP A 104 2.78 2.31 13.16
CA ASP A 104 3.27 2.82 14.45
C ASP A 104 3.93 1.72 15.32
N LEU A 105 4.30 0.58 14.73
CA LEU A 105 4.89 -0.56 15.43
C LEU A 105 6.31 -0.86 14.94
N LEU A 106 7.20 -1.18 15.88
CA LEU A 106 8.49 -1.80 15.60
C LEU A 106 8.34 -3.30 15.83
N CYS A 107 8.32 -4.07 14.74
CA CYS A 107 8.35 -5.52 14.78
C CYS A 107 9.79 -5.97 15.04
N ILE A 108 10.05 -6.60 16.18
CA ILE A 108 11.37 -7.09 16.60
C ILE A 108 11.34 -8.61 16.64
N ARG A 109 12.14 -9.25 15.80
CA ARG A 109 12.30 -10.70 15.81
C ARG A 109 13.17 -11.14 16.97
N LYS A 110 12.64 -12.04 17.81
CA LYS A 110 13.38 -12.67 18.92
C LYS A 110 13.16 -14.18 18.88
N GLY A 111 14.16 -14.91 18.38
CA GLY A 111 14.08 -16.36 18.21
C GLY A 111 12.93 -16.75 17.28
N ASN A 112 12.00 -17.56 17.78
CA ASN A 112 10.83 -18.03 17.01
C ASN A 112 9.60 -17.10 17.13
N GLY A 113 9.73 -15.93 17.77
CA GLY A 113 8.62 -15.01 18.01
C GLY A 113 8.89 -13.59 17.51
N ILE A 114 7.82 -12.80 17.46
CA ILE A 114 7.87 -11.36 17.15
C ILE A 114 7.41 -10.62 18.39
N GLN A 115 8.22 -9.66 18.83
CA GLN A 115 7.86 -8.67 19.85
C GLN A 115 7.51 -7.35 19.14
N PHE A 116 6.57 -6.60 19.69
CA PHE A 116 6.21 -5.28 19.19
C PHE A 116 6.63 -4.21 20.17
N ASP A 117 7.15 -3.10 19.65
CA ASP A 117 7.35 -1.86 20.39
C ASP A 117 6.69 -0.69 19.64
N ILE A 118 6.55 0.46 20.29
CA ILE A 118 5.99 1.65 19.65
C ILE A 118 7.07 2.25 18.75
N TYR A 119 6.79 2.32 17.45
CA TYR A 119 7.61 3.04 16.49
C TYR A 119 6.96 4.38 16.16
N ARG A 120 7.74 5.45 16.15
CA ARG A 120 7.29 6.75 15.64
C ARG A 120 8.29 7.20 14.61
N LYS A 121 7.86 7.23 13.35
CA LYS A 121 8.67 7.81 12.28
C LYS A 121 8.86 9.30 12.59
N LEU A 122 10.11 9.75 12.60
CA LEU A 122 10.41 11.18 12.70
C LEU A 122 9.92 11.84 11.41
N LEU A 123 8.85 12.63 11.50
CA LEU A 123 8.33 13.39 10.38
C LEU A 123 9.24 14.60 10.15
N THR A 124 9.94 14.63 9.02
CA THR A 124 10.63 15.82 8.55
C THR A 124 9.59 16.81 8.00
N ILE A 125 9.86 18.13 8.00
CA ILE A 125 8.93 19.13 7.42
C ILE A 125 8.57 18.78 5.97
N THR A 126 9.49 18.17 5.22
CA THR A 126 9.28 17.63 3.88
C THR A 126 8.24 16.51 3.83
N ASP A 127 8.17 15.64 4.85
CA ASP A 127 7.17 14.57 4.95
C ASP A 127 5.77 15.14 5.18
N ILE A 128 5.65 16.28 5.88
CA ILE A 128 4.39 17.01 6.08
C ILE A 128 3.89 17.61 4.76
N PHE A 129 4.79 18.16 3.92
CA PHE A 129 4.44 18.61 2.57
C PHE A 129 4.16 17.44 1.62
N LEU A 130 4.81 16.29 1.81
CA LEU A 130 4.52 15.06 1.09
C LEU A 130 3.17 14.43 1.51
N VAL A 131 2.65 14.67 2.72
CA VAL A 131 1.23 14.34 3.02
C VAL A 131 0.27 15.12 2.11
N PHE A 132 0.68 16.30 1.60
CA PHE A 132 -0.07 17.07 0.60
C PHE A 132 0.28 16.72 -0.86
N GLN A 133 1.46 16.14 -1.14
CA GLN A 133 1.96 15.92 -2.51
C GLN A 133 2.02 14.44 -2.94
N ILE A 134 2.05 13.46 -2.02
CA ILE A 134 1.97 12.02 -2.30
C ILE A 134 0.49 11.63 -2.37
N ILE A 135 -0.16 12.00 -3.47
CA ILE A 135 -1.48 11.46 -3.84
C ILE A 135 -1.39 10.70 -5.17
N ILE A 136 -0.17 10.24 -5.52
CA ILE A 136 0.08 9.47 -6.74
C ILE A 136 0.99 8.28 -6.43
N SER A 137 0.36 7.10 -6.39
CA SER A 137 0.90 5.82 -6.89
C SER A 137 2.11 5.17 -6.21
N SER A 138 2.09 4.90 -4.91
CA SER A 138 2.99 3.88 -4.35
C SER A 138 2.38 3.18 -3.14
N ILE A 139 2.22 1.86 -3.25
CA ILE A 139 1.86 0.94 -2.15
C ILE A 139 3.20 0.48 -1.55
N LYS A 140 3.36 0.59 -0.23
CA LYS A 140 4.60 0.23 0.46
C LYS A 140 4.47 -1.13 1.16
N TRP A 141 5.44 -1.99 0.93
CA TRP A 141 5.61 -3.30 1.57
C TRP A 141 6.60 -3.21 2.70
N LEU A 142 6.39 -4.10 3.67
CA LEU A 142 7.30 -4.36 4.75
C LEU A 142 7.52 -5.87 4.85
N LEU A 143 8.77 -6.31 4.64
CA LEU A 143 9.16 -7.72 4.60
C LEU A 143 9.90 -8.13 5.87
N LEU A 144 9.34 -9.08 6.61
CA LEU A 144 10.08 -9.85 7.60
C LEU A 144 10.64 -11.11 6.95
N ILE A 145 11.95 -11.26 6.83
CA ILE A 145 12.56 -12.44 6.21
C ILE A 145 12.56 -13.59 7.22
N GLY A 146 11.81 -14.66 6.93
CA GLY A 146 11.78 -15.90 7.72
C GLY A 146 13.15 -16.50 7.99
#